data_AF-A0A2J2H6N2-F1
#
_entry.id   AF-A0A2J2H6N2-F1
#
_cell.length_a   1.000
_cell.length_b   1.000
_cell.length_c   1.000
_cell.angle_alpha   90.00
_cell.angle_beta   90.00
_cell.angle_gamma   90.00
#
_symmetry.space_group_name_H-M   'P 1'
#
loop_
_entity.id
_entity.type
_entity.pdbx_description
1 polymer ?
#
loop_
_entity_poly.entity_id
_entity_poly.type
_entity_poly.pdbx_seq_one_letter_code
_entity_poly.pdbx_strand_id
1 'polypeptide(L)'
;MDAEYAGSTIFGGRIAHGMLTASLALGLFAPYLYGTAIALLEVGARFLKPVRIGDTIYVETEVLDRKPSEKYRGGGVVRLRHKVKNQRTGSSLDGEQDIND
;
A
#
# COMPACT_ATOMS: atom_id res chain seq x y z
N MET A 1 -14.11 -15.55 -2.19
CA MET A 1 -13.62 -16.38 -3.32
C MET A 1 -14.76 -16.87 -4.20
N ASP A 2 -15.89 -17.26 -3.59
CA ASP A 2 -17.13 -17.63 -4.26
C ASP A 2 -17.73 -16.48 -5.10
N ALA A 3 -18.15 -16.76 -6.33
CA ALA A 3 -18.74 -15.77 -7.24
C ALA A 3 -20.25 -15.60 -7.03
N GLU A 4 -20.98 -16.67 -6.70
CA GLU A 4 -22.42 -16.65 -6.45
C GLU A 4 -22.71 -15.86 -5.18
N TYR A 5 -22.00 -16.18 -4.09
CA TYR A 5 -22.09 -15.41 -2.85
C TYR A 5 -21.69 -13.95 -3.08
N ALA A 6 -20.58 -13.68 -3.76
CA ALA A 6 -20.12 -12.31 -3.96
C ALA A 6 -21.12 -11.46 -4.79
N GLY A 7 -21.88 -12.08 -5.69
CA GLY A 7 -22.92 -11.44 -6.49
C GLY A 7 -24.07 -10.87 -5.66
N SER A 8 -24.39 -11.48 -4.51
CA SER A 8 -25.44 -10.98 -3.59
C SER A 8 -24.96 -9.91 -2.62
N THR A 9 -23.65 -9.63 -2.56
CA THR A 9 -23.09 -8.60 -1.68
C THR A 9 -23.26 -7.19 -2.28
N ILE A 10 -23.01 -6.16 -1.46
CA ILE A 10 -22.99 -4.76 -1.90
C ILE A 10 -21.97 -4.48 -3.03
N PHE A 11 -21.01 -5.38 -3.25
CA PHE A 11 -20.02 -5.25 -4.30
C PHE A 11 -20.45 -5.89 -5.62
N GLY A 12 -21.58 -6.62 -5.68
CA GLY A 12 -22.11 -7.20 -6.92
C GLY A 12 -21.14 -8.12 -7.67
N GLY A 13 -20.22 -8.77 -6.95
CA GLY A 13 -19.18 -9.62 -7.51
C GLY A 13 -17.89 -9.63 -6.70
N ARG A 14 -16.96 -10.52 -7.06
CA ARG A 14 -15.68 -10.70 -6.34
C ARG A 14 -14.83 -9.43 -6.40
N ILE A 15 -14.16 -9.15 -5.28
CA ILE A 15 -13.17 -8.09 -5.13
C ILE A 15 -11.88 -8.68 -4.55
N ALA A 16 -10.75 -8.04 -4.85
CA ALA A 16 -9.49 -8.35 -4.20
C ALA A 16 -9.55 -7.98 -2.72
N HIS A 17 -8.90 -8.78 -1.88
CA HIS A 17 -8.74 -8.46 -0.46
C HIS A 17 -7.93 -7.15 -0.31
N GLY A 18 -8.33 -6.23 0.58
CA GLY A 18 -7.64 -4.94 0.74
C GLY A 18 -6.13 -5.09 0.97
N MET A 19 -5.74 -5.98 1.90
CA MET A 19 -4.33 -6.31 2.14
C MET A 19 -3.59 -6.87 0.92
N LEU A 20 -4.24 -7.58 -0.01
CA LEU A 20 -3.59 -7.99 -1.25
C LEU A 20 -3.18 -6.77 -2.09
N THR A 21 -4.07 -5.78 -2.21
CA THR A 21 -3.75 -4.50 -2.86
C THR A 21 -2.61 -3.77 -2.15
N ALA A 22 -2.61 -3.75 -0.81
CA ALA A 22 -1.54 -3.14 -0.03
C ALA A 22 -0.19 -3.86 -0.27
N SER A 23 -0.16 -5.19 -0.22
CA SER A 23 1.05 -5.98 -0.46
C SER A 23 1.60 -5.79 -1.88
N LEU A 24 0.73 -5.72 -2.88
CA LEU A 24 1.15 -5.39 -4.26
C LEU A 24 1.75 -3.99 -4.34
N ALA A 25 1.15 -3.02 -3.65
CA ALA A 25 1.65 -1.65 -3.64
C ALA A 25 3.03 -1.55 -2.99
N LEU A 26 3.23 -2.22 -1.84
CA LEU A 26 4.52 -2.31 -1.17
C LEU A 26 5.55 -3.04 -2.03
N GLY A 27 5.18 -4.13 -2.69
CA GLY A 27 6.07 -4.86 -3.60
C GLY A 27 6.52 -4.02 -4.80
N LEU A 28 5.64 -3.19 -5.37
CA LEU A 28 5.98 -2.25 -6.45
C LEU A 28 6.94 -1.14 -5.98
N PHE A 29 6.83 -0.73 -4.72
CA PHE A 29 7.70 0.30 -4.13
C PHE A 29 9.02 -0.26 -3.58
N ALA A 30 9.06 -1.53 -3.18
CA ALA A 30 10.20 -2.14 -2.49
C ALA A 30 11.57 -1.93 -3.17
N PRO A 31 11.71 -1.92 -4.52
CA PRO A 31 13.01 -1.69 -5.16
C PRO A 31 13.69 -0.36 -4.80
N TYR A 32 12.92 0.66 -4.42
CA TYR A 32 13.45 1.96 -3.98
C TYR A 32 14.08 1.92 -2.58
N LEU A 33 13.86 0.84 -1.83
CA LEU A 33 14.35 0.64 -0.47
C LEU A 33 15.48 -0.40 -0.39
N TYR A 34 15.87 -0.99 -1.51
CA TYR A 34 16.85 -2.07 -1.51
C TYR A 34 18.23 -1.58 -1.06
N GLY A 35 18.74 -2.19 0.01
CA GLY A 35 20.04 -1.85 0.59
C GLY A 35 20.02 -0.69 1.58
N THR A 36 18.88 -0.01 1.75
CA THR A 36 18.72 1.11 2.67
C THR A 36 17.74 0.80 3.79
N ALA A 37 16.59 0.18 3.47
CA ALA A 37 15.62 -0.16 4.50
C ALA A 37 16.07 -1.33 5.40
N ILE A 38 16.00 -1.10 6.70
CA ILE A 38 16.35 -2.06 7.75
C ILE A 38 15.09 -2.77 8.27
N ALA A 39 14.00 -2.03 8.48
CA ALA A 39 12.76 -2.58 9.04
C ALA A 39 11.53 -1.73 8.68
N LEU A 40 10.38 -2.39 8.54
CA LEU A 40 9.06 -1.75 8.52
C LEU A 40 8.55 -1.63 9.95
N LEU A 41 8.23 -0.42 10.39
CA LEU A 41 7.88 -0.13 11.79
C LEU A 41 6.37 -0.03 12.00
N GLU A 42 5.66 0.63 11.08
CA GLU A 42 4.22 0.84 11.17
C GLU A 42 3.59 0.88 9.78
N VAL A 43 2.35 0.41 9.65
CA VAL A 43 1.52 0.55 8.45
C VAL A 43 0.11 0.92 8.85
N GLY A 44 -0.41 2.00 8.28
CA GLY A 44 -1.82 2.41 8.34
C GLY A 44 -2.42 2.50 6.95
N ALA A 45 -3.65 2.03 6.74
CA ALA A 45 -4.29 2.08 5.43
C ALA A 45 -5.80 2.33 5.51
N ARG A 46 -6.31 3.11 4.56
CA ARG A 46 -7.73 3.26 4.27
C ARG A 46 -8.05 2.66 2.91
N PHE A 47 -8.99 1.72 2.87
CA PHE A 47 -9.44 1.04 1.66
C PHE A 47 -10.68 1.77 1.11
N LEU A 48 -10.46 2.65 0.13
CA LEU A 48 -11.45 3.61 -0.33
C LEU A 48 -12.43 3.02 -1.34
N LYS A 49 -11.92 2.22 -2.29
CA LYS A 49 -12.72 1.58 -3.35
C LYS A 49 -12.19 0.19 -3.65
N PRO A 50 -13.06 -0.78 -3.99
CA PRO A 50 -12.62 -2.14 -4.26
C PRO A 50 -11.77 -2.21 -5.52
N VAL A 51 -10.75 -3.08 -5.49
CA VAL A 51 -10.01 -3.52 -6.68
C VAL A 51 -10.63 -4.83 -7.16
N ARG A 52 -10.78 -4.98 -8.48
CA ARG A 52 -11.38 -6.16 -9.11
C ARG A 52 -10.37 -6.94 -9.95
N ILE A 53 -10.76 -8.15 -10.30
CA ILE A 53 -10.01 -8.99 -11.24
C ILE A 53 -9.92 -8.25 -12.58
N GLY A 54 -8.71 -8.20 -13.15
CA GLY A 54 -8.41 -7.47 -14.39
C GLY A 54 -8.21 -5.96 -14.20
N ASP A 55 -8.25 -5.44 -12.97
CA ASP A 55 -7.81 -4.07 -12.71
C ASP A 55 -6.27 -3.95 -12.74
N THR A 56 -5.81 -2.76 -13.12
CA THR A 56 -4.42 -2.33 -13.11
C THR A 56 -4.30 -1.23 -12.06
N ILE A 57 -3.40 -1.42 -11.11
CA ILE A 57 -3.13 -0.44 -10.07
C ILE A 57 -1.81 0.28 -10.32
N TYR A 58 -1.75 1.53 -9.88
CA TYR A 58 -0.56 2.38 -9.90
C TYR A 58 -0.30 2.86 -8.48
N VAL A 59 0.97 3.00 -8.11
CA VAL A 59 1.37 3.42 -6.77
C VAL A 59 2.14 4.73 -6.89
N GLU A 60 1.69 5.74 -6.16
CA GLU A 60 2.43 6.97 -5.94
C GLU A 60 2.88 6.99 -4.48
N THR A 61 4.19 7.17 -4.27
CA THR A 61 4.79 7.25 -2.94
C THR A 61 5.34 8.64 -2.70
N GLU A 62 5.04 9.21 -1.54
CA GLU A 62 5.51 10.52 -1.10
C GLU A 62 6.24 10.40 0.24
N VAL A 63 7.41 11.03 0.37
CA VAL A 63 8.10 11.15 1.66
C VAL A 63 7.45 12.29 2.43
N LEU A 64 6.83 11.97 3.57
CA LEU A 64 6.17 12.95 4.42
C LEU A 64 7.12 13.54 5.47
N ASP A 65 8.02 12.71 6.01
CA ASP A 65 8.92 13.11 7.09
C ASP A 65 10.17 12.21 7.13
N ARG A 66 11.27 12.74 7.69
CA ARG A 66 12.51 11.99 7.96
C ARG A 66 13.09 12.40 9.31
N LYS A 67 13.18 11.44 10.22
CA LYS A 67 13.74 11.63 11.57
C LYS A 67 15.02 10.82 11.73
N PRO A 68 16.20 11.44 11.72
CA PRO A 68 17.46 10.77 12.02
C PRO A 68 17.41 10.06 13.38
N SER A 69 18.12 8.94 13.53
CA SER A 69 18.16 8.22 14.79
C SER A 69 19.48 7.46 14.96
N GLU A 70 20.19 7.77 16.04
CA GLU A 70 21.46 7.14 16.39
C GLU A 70 21.32 5.63 16.63
N LYS A 71 20.12 5.18 17.05
CA LYS A 71 19.80 3.75 17.22
C LYS A 71 20.07 2.94 15.95
N TYR A 72 19.93 3.55 14.77
CA TYR A 72 20.02 2.89 13.48
C TYR A 72 21.32 3.21 12.73
N ARG A 73 22.42 3.47 13.47
CA ARG A 73 23.81 3.54 12.95
C ARG A 73 23.98 4.47 11.73
N GLY A 74 23.36 5.64 11.77
CA GLY A 74 23.42 6.64 10.69
C GLY A 74 22.16 6.71 9.82
N GLY A 75 21.20 5.81 10.01
CA GLY A 75 19.86 5.86 9.41
C GLY A 75 18.85 6.67 10.24
N GLY A 76 17.57 6.52 9.90
CA GLY A 76 16.47 7.20 10.56
C GLY A 76 15.12 6.54 10.28
N VAL A 77 14.06 7.15 10.80
CA VAL A 77 12.69 6.77 10.44
C VAL A 77 12.22 7.68 9.32
N VAL A 78 11.80 7.09 8.20
CA VAL A 78 11.19 7.79 7.08
C VAL A 78 9.71 7.46 7.07
N ARG A 79 8.88 8.50 7.13
CA ARG A 79 7.43 8.37 6.96
C ARG A 79 7.07 8.53 5.50
N LEU A 80 6.39 7.53 4.97
CA LEU A 80 5.97 7.45 3.58
C LEU A 80 4.46 7.41 3.49
N ARG A 81 3.90 8.07 2.49
CA ARG A 81 2.49 7.92 2.10
C ARG A 81 2.39 7.21 0.77
N HIS A 82 1.54 6.21 0.69
CA HIS A 82 1.22 5.48 -0.53
C HIS A 82 -0.21 5.77 -0.96
N LYS A 83 -0.36 6.27 -2.18
CA LYS A 83 -1.64 6.41 -2.87
C LYS A 83 -1.70 5.36 -3.98
N VAL A 84 -2.64 4.42 -3.84
CA VAL A 84 -2.92 3.42 -4.86
C VAL A 84 -4.09 3.90 -5.72
N LYS A 85 -3.80 4.11 -7.00
CA LYS A 85 -4.76 4.48 -8.03
C LYS A 85 -5.15 3.26 -8.85
N ASN A 86 -6.38 3.23 -9.32
CA ASN A 86 -6.92 2.18 -10.16
C ASN A 86 -7.41 2.81 -11.45
N GLN A 87 -7.14 2.16 -12.59
CA GLN A 87 -7.40 2.74 -13.90
C GLN A 87 -8.89 3.03 -14.16
N ARG A 88 -9.80 2.36 -13.45
CA ARG A 88 -11.25 2.55 -13.57
C ARG A 88 -11.81 3.51 -12.54
N THR A 89 -11.38 3.41 -11.28
CA THR A 89 -12.01 4.12 -10.16
C THR A 89 -11.27 5.39 -9.71
N GLY A 90 -10.05 5.61 -10.22
CA GLY A 90 -9.17 6.74 -9.88
C GLY A 90 -8.47 6.62 -8.53
N SER A 91 -9.04 5.91 -7.56
CA SER A 91 -8.44 5.63 -6.25
C SER A 91 -8.90 4.27 -5.71
N SER A 92 -8.06 3.62 -4.89
CA SER A 92 -8.39 2.36 -4.23
C SER A 92 -7.89 2.29 -2.79
N LEU A 93 -6.67 2.74 -2.52
CA LEU A 93 -6.06 2.72 -1.19
C LEU A 93 -5.30 4.02 -0.96
N ASP A 94 -5.36 4.53 0.27
CA ASP A 94 -4.54 5.63 0.75
C ASP A 94 -4.03 5.26 2.15
N GLY A 95 -2.72 5.18 2.31
CA GLY A 95 -2.09 4.68 3.53
C GLY A 95 -0.73 5.28 3.77
N GLU A 96 -0.26 5.18 5.01
CA GLU A 96 1.04 5.65 5.46
C GLU A 96 1.83 4.47 6.04
N GLN A 97 3.15 4.53 5.93
CA GLN A 97 4.04 3.60 6.59
C GLN A 97 5.26 4.34 7.15
N ASP A 98 5.73 3.87 8.29
CA ASP A 98 7.01 4.28 8.86
C ASP A 98 8.01 3.15 8.60
N ILE A 99 9.08 3.47 7.86
CA ILE A 99 10.20 2.57 7.62
C ILE A 99 11.45 3.10 8.31
N ASN A 100 12.32 2.20 8.71
CA ASN A 100 13.67 2.54 9.07
C ASN A 100 14.57 2.39 7.85
N ASP A 101 15.24 3.49 7.48
CA ASP A 101 16.12 3.64 6.30
C ASP A 101 17.32 4.53 6.65
#